data_AF-A0A662XGZ2-F1
#
_entry.id   AF-A0A662XGZ2-F1
#
_cell.length_a   1.000
_cell.length_b   1.000
_cell.length_c   1.000
_cell.angle_alpha   90.00
_cell.angle_beta   90.00
_cell.angle_gamma   90.00
#
_symmetry.space_group_name_H-M   'P 1'
#
loop_
_entity.id
_entity.type
_entity.pdbx_description
1 polymer ?
#
loop_
_entity_poly.entity_id
_entity_poly.type
_entity_poly.pdbx_seq_one_letter_code
_entity_poly.pdbx_strand_id
1 'polypeptide(L)'
;ALEIVTSVDTYEVDLPPVAGELFVPQQMSLEEFERRISMTDTTSLHTSEFALPLPVQMNSVVAAVMKGCNVAQVYEINNMNGVVGKCKFAGRFRGSDANAEIVLIGLEVQLQSGKTRVLVVSRDAVLAQRLASGIKRSIPLQNV
;
A
#
# COMPACT_ATOMS: atom_id res chain seq x y z
N ALA A 1 -19.46 10.96 15.11
CA ALA A 1 -19.52 11.04 13.65
C ALA A 1 -18.66 12.21 13.20
N LEU A 2 -18.17 12.25 11.95
CA LEU A 2 -17.57 13.46 11.41
C LEU A 2 -18.72 14.35 10.93
N GLU A 3 -18.78 15.59 11.38
CA GLU A 3 -19.87 16.50 11.05
C GLU A 3 -19.33 17.68 10.25
N ILE A 4 -20.00 17.97 9.13
CA ILE A 4 -19.77 19.21 8.39
C ILE A 4 -20.84 20.19 8.83
N VAL A 5 -20.44 21.18 9.61
CA VAL A 5 -21.31 22.28 10.06
C VAL A 5 -21.16 23.43 9.07
N THR A 6 -22.28 23.80 8.44
CA THR A 6 -22.39 25.00 7.61
C THR A 6 -23.12 26.09 8.38
N SER A 7 -23.22 27.31 7.83
CA SER A 7 -24.02 28.37 8.44
C SER A 7 -25.53 28.09 8.47
N VAL A 8 -25.99 27.04 7.78
CA VAL A 8 -27.42 26.74 7.58
C VAL A 8 -27.81 25.38 8.18
N ASP A 9 -26.92 24.39 8.13
CA ASP A 9 -27.24 23.03 8.55
C ASP A 9 -26.00 22.22 8.98
N THR A 10 -26.23 21.12 9.69
CA THR A 10 -25.21 20.15 10.09
C THR A 10 -25.44 18.83 9.38
N TYR A 11 -24.44 18.36 8.65
CA TYR A 11 -24.48 17.08 7.95
C TYR A 11 -23.63 16.05 8.68
N GLU A 12 -24.23 14.92 9.06
CA GLU A 12 -23.46 13.74 9.45
C GLU A 12 -22.82 13.14 8.20
N VAL A 13 -21.50 12.99 8.22
CA VAL A 13 -20.72 12.44 7.12
C VAL A 13 -20.01 11.17 7.57
N ASP A 14 -20.29 10.08 6.86
CA ASP A 14 -19.50 8.86 6.96
C ASP A 14 -18.40 8.88 5.88
N LEU A 15 -17.19 9.29 6.28
CA LEU A 15 -16.02 9.19 5.44
C LEU A 15 -15.35 7.84 5.68
N PRO A 16 -15.25 6.96 4.67
CA PRO A 16 -14.53 5.71 4.84
C PRO A 16 -13.06 6.01 5.11
N PRO A 17 -12.44 5.39 6.13
CA PRO A 17 -11.05 5.65 6.47
C PRO A 17 -10.14 5.31 5.30
N VAL A 18 -9.33 6.28 4.87
CA VAL A 18 -8.30 6.05 3.87
C VAL A 18 -7.12 5.40 4.58
N ALA A 19 -6.76 4.19 4.19
CA ALA A 19 -5.73 3.42 4.89
C ALA A 19 -4.40 4.18 5.02
N GLY A 20 -4.06 5.04 4.04
CA GLY A 20 -2.87 5.90 4.09
C GLY A 20 -2.88 6.99 5.18
N GLU A 21 -4.03 7.44 5.69
CA GLU A 21 -4.07 8.48 6.73
C GLU A 21 -3.48 8.01 8.06
N LEU A 22 -3.50 6.70 8.30
CA LEU A 22 -2.94 6.07 9.50
C LEU A 22 -1.42 6.06 9.50
N PHE A 23 -0.79 6.23 8.34
CA PHE A 23 0.65 6.07 8.18
C PHE A 23 1.36 7.41 7.95
N VAL A 24 2.66 7.40 8.18
CA VAL A 24 3.64 8.33 7.61
C VAL A 24 4.63 7.51 6.77
N PRO A 25 5.17 8.08 5.66
CA PRO A 25 6.17 7.39 4.86
C PRO A 25 7.41 7.05 5.70
N GLN A 26 7.87 5.80 5.64
CA GLN A 26 9.05 5.35 6.37
C GLN A 26 10.17 5.01 5.39
N GLN A 27 11.19 5.86 5.34
CA GLN A 27 12.41 5.56 4.59
C GLN A 27 13.19 4.43 5.27
N MET A 28 13.71 3.49 4.47
CA MET A 28 14.59 2.42 4.93
C MET A 28 15.40 1.87 3.75
N SER A 29 16.49 1.17 4.04
CA SER A 29 17.26 0.45 3.03
C SER A 29 16.57 -0.85 2.60
N LEU A 30 16.94 -1.36 1.43
CA LEU A 30 16.51 -2.67 0.96
C LEU A 30 16.90 -3.79 1.94
N GLU A 31 18.12 -3.74 2.47
CA GLU A 31 18.63 -4.72 3.44
C GLU A 31 17.79 -4.74 4.72
N GLU A 32 17.44 -3.57 5.26
CA GLU A 32 16.61 -3.48 6.47
C GLU A 32 15.19 -3.98 6.21
N PHE A 33 14.63 -3.70 5.03
CA PHE A 33 13.33 -4.24 4.63
C PHE A 33 13.36 -5.77 4.59
N GLU A 34 14.35 -6.36 3.92
CA GLU A 34 14.47 -7.81 3.79
C GLU A 34 14.74 -8.50 5.13
N ARG A 35 15.56 -7.90 5.98
CA ARG A 35 15.79 -8.35 7.36
C ARG A 35 14.51 -8.35 8.19
N ARG A 36 13.67 -7.32 8.06
CA ARG A 36 12.38 -7.29 8.77
C ARG A 36 11.42 -8.34 8.27
N ILE A 37 11.32 -8.55 6.95
CA ILE A 37 10.50 -9.64 6.39
C ILE A 37 10.95 -10.99 6.93
N SER A 38 12.26 -11.28 6.91
CA SER A 38 12.79 -12.58 7.35
C SER A 38 12.60 -12.84 8.86
N MET A 39 12.55 -11.79 9.67
CA MET A 39 12.29 -11.87 11.11
C MET A 39 10.81 -11.84 11.47
N THR A 40 9.91 -11.62 10.51
CA THR A 40 8.47 -11.54 10.80
C THR A 40 7.85 -12.92 10.86
N ASP A 41 7.03 -13.16 11.88
CA ASP A 41 6.22 -14.36 11.98
C ASP A 41 5.22 -14.44 10.81
N THR A 42 5.05 -15.66 10.29
CA THR A 42 4.17 -15.97 9.16
C THR A 42 2.72 -15.55 9.38
N THR A 43 2.27 -15.46 10.63
CA THR A 43 0.92 -14.99 10.99
C THR A 43 0.67 -13.51 10.66
N SER A 44 1.74 -12.71 10.56
CA SER A 44 1.71 -11.29 10.20
C SER A 44 1.94 -11.05 8.70
N LEU A 45 2.05 -12.11 7.90
CA LEU A 45 2.23 -12.04 6.45
C LEU A 45 0.90 -12.25 5.74
N HIS A 46 0.42 -11.21 5.06
CA HIS A 46 -0.86 -11.24 4.37
C HIS A 46 -0.66 -11.05 2.88
N THR A 47 -1.08 -12.04 2.09
CA THR A 47 -1.01 -11.96 0.62
C THR A 47 -2.38 -11.72 0.01
N SER A 48 -2.41 -10.92 -1.05
CA SER A 48 -3.61 -10.64 -1.83
C SER A 48 -3.26 -10.63 -3.31
N GLU A 49 -4.20 -11.09 -4.14
CA GLU A 49 -4.04 -11.15 -5.60
C GLU A 49 -5.17 -10.37 -6.27
N PHE A 50 -4.83 -9.62 -7.31
CA PHE A 50 -5.79 -8.90 -8.15
C PHE A 50 -5.23 -8.66 -9.55
N ALA A 51 -6.09 -8.29 -10.48
CA ALA A 51 -5.69 -7.90 -11.83
C ALA A 51 -5.64 -6.37 -11.96
N LEU A 52 -4.62 -5.88 -12.65
CA LEU A 52 -4.49 -4.48 -13.06
C LEU A 52 -4.88 -4.31 -14.53
N PRO A 53 -5.42 -3.14 -14.90
CA PRO A 53 -5.69 -2.84 -16.29
C PRO A 53 -4.40 -2.83 -17.12
N LEU A 54 -4.51 -3.33 -18.35
CA LEU A 54 -3.44 -3.33 -19.33
C LEU A 54 -3.55 -2.08 -20.23
N PRO A 55 -2.43 -1.48 -20.67
CA PRO A 55 -1.04 -1.84 -20.33
C PRO A 55 -0.65 -1.36 -18.93
N VAL A 56 0.05 -2.21 -18.16
CA VAL A 56 0.54 -1.83 -16.83
C VAL A 56 1.68 -0.82 -16.95
N GLN A 57 1.50 0.35 -16.35
CA GLN A 57 2.57 1.33 -16.18
C GLN A 57 3.07 1.32 -14.73
N MET A 58 4.24 0.73 -14.48
CA MET A 58 4.73 0.57 -13.11
C MET A 58 4.95 1.89 -12.36
N ASN A 59 5.36 2.96 -13.04
CA ASN A 59 5.49 4.28 -12.41
C ASN A 59 4.14 4.78 -11.87
N SER A 60 3.06 4.55 -12.62
CA SER A 60 1.70 4.90 -12.22
C SER A 60 1.21 4.02 -11.06
N VAL A 61 1.57 2.74 -11.04
CA VAL A 61 1.30 1.84 -9.90
C VAL A 61 2.02 2.32 -8.65
N VAL A 62 3.31 2.64 -8.74
CA VAL A 62 4.12 3.16 -7.63
C VAL A 62 3.52 4.45 -7.09
N ALA A 63 3.21 5.41 -7.96
CA ALA A 63 2.61 6.68 -7.57
C ALA A 63 1.24 6.49 -6.88
N ALA A 64 0.42 5.57 -7.39
CA ALA A 64 -0.87 5.23 -6.79
C ALA A 64 -0.73 4.60 -5.40
N VAL A 65 0.22 3.69 -5.20
CA VAL A 65 0.48 3.07 -3.89
C VAL A 65 0.99 4.11 -2.88
N MET A 66 1.98 4.92 -3.27
CA MET A 66 2.51 5.97 -2.40
C MET A 66 1.43 6.97 -1.98
N LYS A 67 0.57 7.38 -2.93
CA LYS A 67 -0.55 8.29 -2.66
C LYS A 67 -1.64 7.64 -1.79
N GLY A 68 -2.06 6.42 -2.13
CA GLY A 68 -3.20 5.75 -1.47
C GLY A 68 -2.89 5.18 -0.09
N CYS A 69 -1.61 4.84 0.17
CA CYS A 69 -1.18 4.20 1.41
C CYS A 69 -0.23 5.06 2.25
N ASN A 70 0.15 6.25 1.77
CA ASN A 70 1.07 7.17 2.46
C ASN A 70 2.37 6.47 2.93
N VAL A 71 2.96 5.71 2.01
CA VAL A 71 4.19 4.92 2.23
C VAL A 71 5.34 5.48 1.40
N ALA A 72 6.58 5.22 1.84
CA ALA A 72 7.79 5.53 1.07
C ALA A 72 8.18 4.32 0.21
N GLN A 73 8.64 4.57 -1.01
CA GLN A 73 9.29 3.55 -1.83
C GLN A 73 10.68 3.23 -1.26
N VAL A 74 10.97 1.93 -1.10
CA VAL A 74 12.22 1.43 -0.50
C VAL A 74 13.25 1.03 -1.55
N TYR A 75 12.78 0.51 -2.68
CA TYR A 75 13.63 0.06 -3.77
C TYR A 75 13.01 0.42 -5.12
N GLU A 76 13.86 0.65 -6.11
CA GLU A 76 13.46 0.99 -7.47
C GLU A 76 12.65 -0.14 -8.12
N ILE A 77 11.99 0.15 -9.22
CA ILE A 77 11.19 -0.86 -9.92
C ILE A 77 12.16 -1.87 -10.53
N ASN A 78 12.21 -3.09 -9.98
CA ASN A 78 12.97 -4.15 -10.60
C ASN A 78 12.17 -4.72 -11.77
N ASN A 79 12.66 -4.54 -13.00
CA ASN A 79 12.10 -5.13 -14.21
C ASN A 79 13.14 -6.05 -14.86
N MET A 80 13.59 -7.06 -14.11
CA MET A 80 14.74 -7.90 -14.51
C MET A 80 14.60 -8.47 -15.93
N ASN A 81 13.37 -8.68 -16.43
CA ASN A 81 13.12 -9.40 -17.69
C ASN A 81 12.08 -8.73 -18.63
N GLY A 82 11.60 -7.51 -18.36
CA GLY A 82 10.53 -6.88 -19.15
C GLY A 82 9.12 -7.47 -18.94
N VAL A 83 9.00 -8.55 -18.15
CA VAL A 83 7.76 -9.31 -17.95
C VAL A 83 7.16 -9.08 -16.56
N VAL A 84 8.00 -8.83 -15.55
CA VAL A 84 7.59 -8.71 -14.15
C VAL A 84 8.16 -7.44 -13.54
N GLY A 85 7.30 -6.58 -13.01
CA GLY A 85 7.68 -5.41 -12.21
C GLY A 85 7.56 -5.71 -10.73
N LYS A 86 8.61 -5.44 -9.94
CA LYS A 86 8.60 -5.56 -8.48
C LYS A 86 8.89 -4.22 -7.81
N CYS A 87 8.16 -3.90 -6.75
CA CYS A 87 8.42 -2.72 -5.92
C CYS A 87 8.14 -3.00 -4.45
N LYS A 88 8.82 -2.28 -3.57
CA LYS A 88 8.76 -2.43 -2.11
C LYS A 88 8.51 -1.06 -1.48
N PHE A 89 7.67 -1.03 -0.46
CA PHE A 89 7.28 0.19 0.24
C PHE A 89 7.23 -0.02 1.75
N ALA A 90 7.43 1.05 2.50
CA ALA A 90 7.29 1.04 3.95
C ALA A 90 6.55 2.27 4.48
N GLY A 91 5.70 2.03 5.47
CA GLY A 91 5.02 3.05 6.25
C GLY A 91 5.19 2.78 7.74
N ARG A 92 4.99 3.81 8.55
CA ARG A 92 4.94 3.70 10.01
C ARG A 92 3.65 4.31 10.51
N PHE A 93 3.00 3.70 11.49
CA PHE A 93 1.81 4.30 12.10
C PHE A 93 2.09 5.70 12.65
N ARG A 94 1.13 6.61 12.48
CA ARG A 94 1.18 7.95 13.06
C ARG A 94 1.09 7.84 14.59
N GLY A 95 2.07 8.41 15.27
CA GLY A 95 2.14 8.45 16.72
C GLY A 95 3.48 8.99 17.17
N SER A 96 3.54 9.51 18.40
CA SER A 96 4.75 9.99 19.05
C SER A 96 5.65 8.86 19.58
N ASP A 97 5.23 7.60 19.42
CA ASP A 97 6.01 6.44 19.83
C ASP A 97 7.11 6.13 18.79
N ALA A 98 8.36 6.07 19.26
CA ALA A 98 9.50 5.62 18.46
C ALA A 98 9.36 4.14 18.01
N ASN A 99 8.54 3.36 18.72
CA ASN A 99 8.26 1.95 18.44
C ASN A 99 6.95 1.72 17.66
N ALA A 100 6.38 2.77 17.07
CA ALA A 100 5.19 2.64 16.24
C ALA A 100 5.36 1.55 15.17
N GLU A 101 4.33 0.72 14.98
CA GLU A 101 4.37 -0.41 14.06
C GLU A 101 4.74 0.06 12.65
N ILE A 102 5.65 -0.69 12.03
CA ILE A 102 6.08 -0.48 10.66
C ILE A 102 5.36 -1.49 9.79
N VAL A 103 4.68 -0.98 8.77
CA VAL A 103 4.02 -1.78 7.74
C VAL A 103 4.93 -1.87 6.54
N LEU A 104 5.12 -3.09 6.03
CA LEU A 104 5.92 -3.37 4.84
C LEU A 104 5.00 -3.87 3.73
N ILE A 105 5.20 -3.38 2.52
CA ILE A 105 4.40 -3.75 1.35
C ILE A 105 5.34 -4.18 0.23
N GLY A 106 5.18 -5.42 -0.24
CA GLY A 106 5.83 -5.93 -1.45
C GLY A 106 4.79 -6.11 -2.55
N LEU A 107 5.09 -5.66 -3.76
CA LEU A 107 4.18 -5.76 -4.89
C LEU A 107 4.93 -6.34 -6.09
N GLU A 108 4.31 -7.34 -6.72
CA GLU A 108 4.79 -8.01 -7.92
C GLU A 108 3.68 -7.98 -8.98
N VAL A 109 3.99 -7.48 -10.17
CA VAL A 109 3.05 -7.37 -11.29
C VAL A 109 3.59 -8.06 -12.53
N GLN A 110 2.81 -8.94 -13.13
CA GLN A 110 3.04 -9.43 -14.48
C GLN A 110 2.56 -8.38 -15.49
N LEU A 111 3.48 -7.72 -16.20
CA LEU A 111 3.18 -6.55 -17.02
C LEU A 111 2.29 -6.86 -18.23
N GLN A 112 2.37 -8.09 -18.75
CA GLN A 112 1.59 -8.53 -19.92
C GLN A 112 0.19 -9.03 -19.57
N SER A 113 -0.02 -9.54 -18.35
CA SER A 113 -1.31 -10.13 -17.94
C SER A 113 -2.04 -9.27 -16.90
N GLY A 114 -1.36 -8.27 -16.32
CA GLY A 114 -1.88 -7.44 -15.24
C GLY A 114 -1.99 -8.17 -13.90
N LYS A 115 -1.68 -9.48 -13.85
CA LYS A 115 -1.75 -10.28 -12.62
C LYS A 115 -0.80 -9.70 -11.60
N THR A 116 -1.36 -9.29 -10.47
CA THR A 116 -0.65 -8.61 -9.41
C THR A 116 -0.80 -9.39 -8.12
N ARG A 117 0.32 -9.56 -7.42
CA ARG A 117 0.37 -10.11 -6.08
C ARG A 117 0.94 -9.05 -5.14
N VAL A 118 0.28 -8.87 -4.01
CA VAL A 118 0.69 -7.99 -2.93
C VAL A 118 0.95 -8.82 -1.70
N LEU A 119 2.05 -8.52 -1.03
CA LEU A 119 2.38 -8.96 0.31
C LEU A 119 2.31 -7.74 1.22
N VAL A 120 1.50 -7.79 2.27
CA VAL A 120 1.48 -6.80 3.34
C VAL A 120 1.92 -7.48 4.62
N VAL A 121 2.87 -6.84 5.31
CA VAL A 121 3.31 -7.28 6.63
C VAL A 121 2.72 -6.34 7.67
N SER A 122 1.83 -6.88 8.49
CA SER A 122 1.21 -6.19 9.61
C SER A 122 0.72 -7.23 10.63
N ARG A 123 0.64 -6.82 11.90
CA ARG A 123 0.05 -7.66 12.96
C ARG A 123 -1.47 -7.76 12.85
N ASP A 124 -2.11 -6.84 12.12
CA ASP A 124 -3.55 -6.79 11.93
C ASP A 124 -3.93 -7.22 10.51
N ALA A 125 -4.57 -8.39 10.42
CA ALA A 125 -5.05 -8.95 9.16
C ALA A 125 -6.13 -8.09 8.49
N VAL A 126 -6.99 -7.43 9.27
CA VAL A 126 -8.05 -6.55 8.75
C VAL A 126 -7.41 -5.31 8.14
N LEU A 127 -6.40 -4.75 8.79
CA LEU A 127 -5.62 -3.64 8.25
C LEU A 127 -4.91 -4.04 6.96
N ALA A 128 -4.24 -5.20 6.96
CA ALA A 128 -3.54 -5.69 5.77
C ALA A 128 -4.49 -5.88 4.58
N GLN A 129 -5.69 -6.42 4.82
CA GLN A 129 -6.74 -6.55 3.82
C GLN A 129 -7.23 -5.18 3.33
N ARG A 130 -7.41 -4.21 4.24
CA ARG A 130 -7.79 -2.83 3.88
C ARG A 130 -6.72 -2.14 3.04
N LEU A 131 -5.45 -2.36 3.35
CA LEU A 131 -4.32 -1.85 2.56
C LEU A 131 -4.27 -2.44 1.16
N ALA A 132 -4.36 -3.77 1.04
CA ALA A 132 -4.42 -4.44 -0.25
C ALA A 132 -5.60 -3.95 -1.11
N SER A 133 -6.78 -3.79 -0.48
CA SER A 133 -7.97 -3.24 -1.14
C SER A 133 -7.82 -1.75 -1.49
N GLY A 134 -7.11 -0.98 -0.66
CA GLY A 134 -6.76 0.41 -0.89
C GLY A 134 -5.85 0.56 -2.10
N ILE A 135 -4.77 -0.24 -2.18
CA ILE A 135 -3.86 -0.29 -3.34
C ILE A 135 -4.63 -0.58 -4.61
N LYS A 136 -5.47 -1.63 -4.61
CA LYS A 136 -6.29 -2.00 -5.77
C LYS A 136 -7.18 -0.85 -6.25
N ARG A 137 -7.80 -0.10 -5.34
CA ARG A 137 -8.66 1.05 -5.67
C ARG A 137 -7.90 2.29 -6.09
N SER A 138 -6.67 2.46 -5.60
CA SER A 138 -5.85 3.66 -5.84
C SER A 138 -5.23 3.66 -7.23
N ILE A 139 -5.03 2.47 -7.81
CA ILE A 139 -4.46 2.34 -9.14
C ILE A 139 -5.56 2.72 -10.14
N PRO A 140 -5.33 3.76 -10.96
CA PRO A 140 -6.35 4.26 -11.87
C PRO A 140 -6.80 3.12 -12.79
N LEU A 141 -8.09 2.79 -12.71
CA LEU A 141 -8.77 2.10 -13.80
C LEU A 141 -8.65 3.05 -14.99
N GLN A 142 -8.00 2.64 -16.06
CA GLN A 142 -8.14 3.37 -17.32
C GLN A 142 -9.64 3.32 -17.64
N ASN A 143 -10.33 4.46 -17.51
CA ASN A 143 -11.65 4.63 -18.06
C ASN A 143 -11.51 4.37 -19.56
N VAL A 144 -12.09 3.27 -20.02
CA VAL A 144 -12.38 3.06 -21.44
C VAL A 144 -13.56 3.95 -21.80
#